data_AF-X1EKE0-F1
#
_entry.id   AF-X1EKE0-F1
#
_cell.length_a   1.000
_cell.length_b   1.000
_cell.length_c   1.000
_cell.angle_alpha   90.00
_cell.angle_beta   90.00
_cell.angle_gamma   90.00
#
_symmetry.space_group_name_H-M   'P 1'
#
loop_
_entity.id
_entity.type
_entity.pdbx_description
1 polymer ?
#
loop_
_entity_poly.entity_id
_entity_poly.type
_entity_poly.pdbx_seq_one_letter_code
_entity_poly.pdbx_strand_id
1 'polypeptide(L)'
;GVAENFFTVAGATTDTNAADSGIVTAVFPETAAAVAVGESYGGGIVAYIFQDNGIDPDDPGYVEGEQHGLIASAADLSASIYWHATNTGITGATATALGTGEENTDKIIALYGAETNAARVCYDYINDDTGTGVYSDWYLPSKDELNKLW
;
A
#
# COMPACT_ATOMS: atom_id res chain seq x y z
N GLY A 1 44.51 2.52 -0.43
CA GLY A 1 44.03 2.51 0.97
C GLY A 1 43.55 3.90 1.28
N VAL A 2 42.40 4.05 1.91
CA VAL A 2 41.89 5.39 2.25
C VAL A 2 42.54 5.86 3.55
N ALA A 3 43.05 7.09 3.58
CA ALA A 3 43.76 7.68 4.71
C ALA A 3 42.82 8.45 5.66
N GLU A 4 43.34 8.93 6.79
CA GLU A 4 42.63 9.73 7.81
C GLU A 4 41.73 10.83 7.22
N ASN A 5 40.55 11.03 7.83
CA ASN A 5 39.45 11.94 7.43
C ASN A 5 38.53 11.44 6.30
N PHE A 6 38.24 10.14 6.25
CA PHE A 6 37.21 9.60 5.36
C PHE A 6 35.79 9.85 5.90
N PHE A 7 34.86 10.20 5.03
CA PHE A 7 33.44 10.32 5.31
C PHE A 7 32.63 9.40 4.40
N THR A 8 31.58 8.80 4.95
CA THR A 8 30.62 7.97 4.22
C THR A 8 29.36 8.77 3.96
N VAL A 9 28.96 8.90 2.70
CA VAL A 9 27.67 9.50 2.31
C VAL A 9 26.66 8.38 2.08
N ALA A 10 25.81 8.12 3.08
CA ALA A 10 24.78 7.09 2.95
C ALA A 10 23.77 7.47 1.85
N GLY A 11 23.42 6.52 0.98
CA GLY A 11 22.44 6.73 -0.09
C GLY A 11 23.01 7.25 -1.41
N ALA A 12 24.31 7.53 -1.49
CA ALA A 12 24.95 7.89 -2.76
C ALA A 12 25.10 6.64 -3.66
N THR A 13 24.74 6.77 -4.94
CA THR A 13 24.97 5.75 -5.98
C THR A 13 26.40 5.77 -6.50
N THR A 14 27.03 6.95 -6.52
CA THR A 14 28.44 7.11 -6.86
C THR A 14 29.07 8.25 -6.07
N ASP A 15 30.32 8.06 -5.68
CA ASP A 15 31.13 9.09 -5.04
C ASP A 15 32.40 9.30 -5.87
N THR A 16 32.75 10.56 -6.16
CA THR A 16 33.99 10.93 -6.85
C THR A 16 34.82 11.88 -6.01
N ASN A 17 36.09 11.54 -5.81
CA ASN A 17 37.11 12.40 -5.19
C ASN A 17 38.35 12.39 -6.08
N ALA A 18 38.41 13.34 -7.01
CA ALA A 18 39.60 13.52 -7.84
C ALA A 18 40.73 14.12 -7.00
N ALA A 19 41.96 13.62 -7.18
CA ALA A 19 43.13 14.14 -6.48
C ALA A 19 43.29 15.66 -6.71
N ASP A 20 43.67 16.37 -5.65
CA ASP A 20 43.92 17.82 -5.65
C ASP A 20 42.71 18.70 -6.04
N SER A 21 41.49 18.15 -6.10
CA SER A 21 40.29 18.91 -6.50
C SER A 21 39.74 19.80 -5.38
N GLY A 22 39.95 19.42 -4.12
CA GLY A 22 39.28 20.03 -2.96
C GLY A 22 37.75 19.81 -2.91
N ILE A 23 37.20 18.97 -3.81
CA ILE A 23 35.76 18.74 -3.97
C ILE A 23 35.49 17.23 -3.90
N VAL A 24 34.42 16.87 -3.18
CA VAL A 24 33.83 15.53 -3.24
C VAL A 24 32.42 15.65 -3.79
N THR A 25 32.12 14.80 -4.77
CA THR A 25 30.81 14.74 -5.41
C THR A 25 30.13 13.43 -5.04
N ALA A 26 28.98 13.51 -4.39
CA ALA A 26 28.08 12.40 -4.17
C ALA A 26 26.87 12.53 -5.10
N VAL A 27 26.53 11.46 -5.81
CA VAL A 27 25.34 11.39 -6.67
C VAL A 27 24.31 10.54 -5.97
N PHE A 28 23.09 11.04 -5.82
CA PHE A 28 21.96 10.29 -5.29
C PHE A 28 21.11 9.75 -6.44
N PRO A 29 20.39 8.63 -6.26
CA PRO A 29 19.43 8.18 -7.26
C PRO A 29 18.33 9.23 -7.42
N GLU A 30 17.77 9.34 -8.62
CA GLU A 30 16.60 10.18 -8.87
C GLU A 30 15.43 9.69 -8.00
N THR A 31 14.70 10.63 -7.39
CA THR A 31 13.46 10.31 -6.68
C THR A 31 12.51 9.63 -7.67
N ALA A 32 12.02 8.44 -7.32
CA ALA A 32 11.05 7.74 -8.15
C ALA A 32 9.88 8.67 -8.49
N ALA A 33 9.42 8.63 -9.74
CA ALA A 33 8.29 9.43 -10.16
C ALA A 33 7.07 9.12 -9.29
N ALA A 34 6.43 10.15 -8.74
CA ALA A 34 5.23 10.01 -7.94
C ALA A 34 4.11 9.43 -8.83
N VAL A 35 3.43 8.40 -8.31
CA VAL A 35 2.31 7.76 -9.00
C VAL A 35 1.05 8.59 -8.75
N ALA A 36 0.24 8.79 -9.78
CA ALA A 36 -1.01 9.52 -9.67
C ALA A 36 -2.20 8.59 -9.43
N VAL A 37 -3.25 9.13 -8.83
CA VAL A 37 -4.50 8.39 -8.64
C VAL A 37 -5.13 8.07 -10.00
N GLY A 38 -5.54 6.81 -10.19
CA GLY A 38 -6.03 6.26 -11.46
C GLY A 38 -4.96 5.56 -12.31
N GLU A 39 -3.67 5.63 -11.94
CA GLU A 39 -2.61 4.91 -12.65
C GLU A 39 -2.50 3.45 -12.19
N SER A 40 -2.01 2.58 -13.09
CA SER A 40 -1.68 1.19 -12.76
C SER A 40 -0.42 1.12 -11.91
N TYR A 41 -0.53 0.55 -10.72
CA TYR A 41 0.58 0.35 -9.80
C TYR A 41 0.26 -0.78 -8.82
N GLY A 42 1.28 -1.50 -8.35
CA GLY A 42 1.12 -2.54 -7.33
C GLY A 42 0.09 -3.62 -7.68
N GLY A 43 0.03 -4.05 -8.94
CA GLY A 43 -0.92 -5.08 -9.40
C GLY A 43 -2.36 -4.59 -9.62
N GLY A 44 -2.66 -3.33 -9.32
CA GLY A 44 -4.00 -2.75 -9.44
C GLY A 44 -3.99 -1.30 -9.91
N ILE A 45 -4.97 -0.52 -9.48
CA ILE A 45 -5.13 0.90 -9.77
C ILE A 45 -4.98 1.70 -8.49
N VAL A 46 -4.16 2.75 -8.50
CA VAL A 46 -4.04 3.67 -7.36
C VAL A 46 -5.39 4.34 -7.14
N ALA A 47 -6.04 4.05 -6.02
CA ALA A 47 -7.34 4.58 -5.70
C ALA A 47 -7.25 5.83 -4.82
N TYR A 48 -6.26 5.88 -3.94
CA TYR A 48 -6.08 7.00 -3.02
C TYR A 48 -4.61 7.14 -2.62
N ILE A 49 -4.15 8.37 -2.43
CA ILE A 49 -2.83 8.69 -1.88
C ILE A 49 -3.07 9.33 -0.52
N PHE A 50 -2.42 8.84 0.52
CA PHE A 50 -2.56 9.36 1.88
C PHE A 50 -2.07 10.80 1.96
N GLN A 51 -2.80 11.63 2.69
CA GLN A 51 -2.57 13.07 2.78
C GLN A 51 -2.32 13.51 4.22
N ASP A 52 -1.54 14.58 4.36
CA ASP A 52 -1.59 15.45 5.53
C ASP A 52 -2.97 16.12 5.52
N ASN A 53 -3.77 15.80 6.54
CA ASN A 53 -5.14 16.30 6.63
C ASN A 53 -5.20 17.69 7.30
N GLY A 54 -4.06 18.22 7.72
CA GLY A 54 -3.92 19.49 8.44
C GLY A 54 -4.55 19.47 9.84
N ILE A 55 -5.04 18.31 10.28
CA ILE A 55 -5.68 18.07 11.58
C ILE A 55 -5.18 16.71 12.07
N ASP A 56 -4.43 16.70 13.18
CA ASP A 56 -3.97 15.47 13.82
C ASP A 56 -5.16 14.63 14.33
N PRO A 57 -5.29 13.36 13.93
CA PRO A 57 -4.33 12.62 13.11
C PRO A 57 -4.55 12.75 11.60
N ASP A 58 -3.42 12.82 10.87
CA ASP A 58 -3.34 12.62 9.42
C ASP A 58 -3.88 11.24 9.03
N ASP A 59 -3.97 10.99 7.72
CA ASP A 59 -4.34 9.66 7.24
C ASP A 59 -3.39 8.61 7.84
N PRO A 60 -3.92 7.51 8.43
CA PRO A 60 -3.09 6.45 8.97
C PRO A 60 -2.14 5.90 7.90
N GLY A 61 -0.83 6.03 8.15
CA GLY A 61 0.21 5.64 7.19
C GLY A 61 0.77 6.78 6.34
N TYR A 62 0.27 8.02 6.49
CA TYR A 62 0.93 9.20 5.95
C TYR A 62 2.32 9.38 6.58
N VAL A 63 3.32 9.61 5.74
CA VAL A 63 4.70 9.90 6.14
C VAL A 63 5.21 11.05 5.28
N GLU A 64 5.71 12.12 5.91
CA GLU A 64 6.20 13.30 5.19
C GLU A 64 7.38 12.92 4.26
N GLY A 65 7.24 13.23 2.97
CA GLY A 65 8.25 12.93 1.94
C GLY A 65 8.14 11.53 1.33
N GLU A 66 7.23 10.68 1.79
CA GLU A 66 6.94 9.37 1.20
C GLU A 66 5.54 9.34 0.57
N GLN A 67 5.33 8.42 -0.37
CA GLN A 67 4.04 8.21 -1.01
C GLN A 67 3.47 6.86 -0.60
N HIS A 68 2.43 6.89 0.23
CA HIS A 68 1.62 5.74 0.61
C HIS A 68 0.17 5.94 0.19
N GLY A 69 -0.60 4.87 0.10
CA GLY A 69 -1.97 4.96 -0.37
C GLY A 69 -2.70 3.63 -0.44
N LEU A 70 -3.88 3.66 -1.06
CA LEU A 70 -4.72 2.50 -1.31
C LEU A 70 -4.71 2.15 -2.79
N ILE A 71 -4.57 0.86 -3.08
CA ILE A 71 -4.64 0.32 -4.43
C ILE A 71 -5.89 -0.57 -4.50
N ALA A 72 -6.73 -0.33 -5.50
CA ALA A 72 -7.89 -1.16 -5.79
C ALA A 72 -7.53 -2.22 -6.84
N SER A 73 -8.11 -3.42 -6.72
CA SER A 73 -8.00 -4.43 -7.77
C SER A 73 -8.50 -3.86 -9.10
N ALA A 74 -7.75 -4.08 -10.18
CA ALA A 74 -8.17 -3.71 -11.53
C ALA A 74 -9.27 -4.62 -12.10
N ALA A 75 -9.55 -5.75 -11.43
CA ALA A 75 -10.56 -6.72 -11.83
C ALA A 75 -11.75 -6.72 -10.86
N ASP A 76 -12.96 -6.87 -11.40
CA ASP A 76 -14.14 -7.26 -10.64
C ASP A 76 -14.01 -8.74 -10.26
N LEU A 77 -13.94 -9.03 -8.95
CA LEU A 77 -13.71 -10.37 -8.45
C LEU A 77 -15.00 -11.22 -8.44
N SER A 78 -16.17 -10.59 -8.33
CA SER A 78 -17.44 -11.31 -8.37
C SER A 78 -18.65 -10.39 -8.51
N ALA A 79 -19.51 -10.68 -9.50
CA ALA A 79 -20.76 -9.98 -9.70
C ALA A 79 -21.93 -10.44 -8.80
N SER A 80 -21.79 -11.59 -8.11
CA SER A 80 -22.90 -12.26 -7.40
C SER A 80 -22.49 -12.94 -6.10
N ILE A 81 -21.34 -12.57 -5.52
CA ILE A 81 -20.95 -13.09 -4.21
C ILE A 81 -21.84 -12.49 -3.13
N TYR A 82 -22.25 -13.32 -2.18
CA TYR A 82 -23.00 -12.88 -1.03
C TYR A 82 -22.04 -12.44 0.11
N TRP A 83 -22.54 -11.61 1.03
CA TRP A 83 -21.76 -11.14 2.17
C TRP A 83 -21.55 -12.23 3.23
N HIS A 84 -22.56 -13.06 3.45
CA HIS A 84 -22.53 -14.25 4.32
C HIS A 84 -23.76 -15.14 4.08
N ALA A 85 -23.66 -16.46 4.29
CA ALA A 85 -24.69 -17.44 3.90
C ALA A 85 -25.89 -17.54 4.88
N THR A 86 -25.68 -17.31 6.18
CA THR A 86 -26.75 -17.46 7.20
C THR A 86 -26.63 -16.39 8.28
N ASN A 87 -27.70 -15.85 8.87
CA ASN A 87 -27.55 -14.81 9.91
C ASN A 87 -27.10 -15.40 11.28
N THR A 88 -25.91 -15.99 11.32
CA THR A 88 -25.32 -16.62 12.49
C THR A 88 -23.95 -16.01 12.78
N GLY A 89 -23.75 -15.52 14.00
CA GLY A 89 -22.48 -14.94 14.45
C GLY A 89 -22.36 -13.42 14.30
N ILE A 90 -21.54 -12.82 15.15
CA ILE A 90 -21.16 -11.41 15.10
C ILE A 90 -19.66 -11.39 14.79
N THR A 91 -19.27 -10.86 13.64
CA THR A 91 -17.87 -10.84 13.18
C THR A 91 -16.96 -10.00 14.06
N GLY A 92 -17.50 -8.94 14.69
CA GLY A 92 -16.70 -7.92 15.38
C GLY A 92 -15.94 -6.99 14.43
N ALA A 93 -16.04 -7.20 13.11
CA ALA A 93 -15.52 -6.34 12.06
C ALA A 93 -16.38 -5.07 11.95
N THR A 94 -16.17 -4.14 12.87
CA THR A 94 -17.01 -2.95 13.08
C THR A 94 -16.26 -1.64 12.87
N ALA A 95 -14.94 -1.70 12.70
CA ALA A 95 -14.13 -0.52 12.49
C ALA A 95 -14.41 0.07 11.10
N THR A 96 -14.54 1.40 11.02
CA THR A 96 -14.85 2.07 9.75
C THR A 96 -13.68 2.88 9.20
N ALA A 97 -12.71 3.22 10.04
CA ALA A 97 -11.63 4.16 9.75
C ALA A 97 -10.66 3.63 8.69
N LEU A 98 -9.93 4.55 8.05
CA LEU A 98 -8.81 4.22 7.16
C LEU A 98 -7.81 3.28 7.83
N GLY A 99 -7.32 2.29 7.08
CA GLY A 99 -6.37 1.29 7.56
C GLY A 99 -6.99 0.17 8.40
N THR A 100 -8.33 0.06 8.47
CA THR A 100 -9.00 -0.99 9.26
C THR A 100 -9.62 -2.11 8.43
N GLY A 101 -9.60 -2.02 7.09
CA GLY A 101 -10.19 -3.02 6.21
C GLY A 101 -9.54 -4.40 6.32
N GLU A 102 -8.21 -4.46 6.44
CA GLU A 102 -7.47 -5.72 6.61
C GLU A 102 -7.88 -6.44 7.89
N GLU A 103 -7.82 -5.76 9.05
CA GLU A 103 -8.23 -6.34 10.33
C GLU A 103 -9.71 -6.77 10.33
N ASN A 104 -10.58 -6.01 9.67
CA ASN A 104 -11.98 -6.38 9.49
C ASN A 104 -12.12 -7.64 8.63
N THR A 105 -11.36 -7.74 7.55
CA THR A 105 -11.32 -8.92 6.67
C THR A 105 -10.89 -10.14 7.48
N ASP A 106 -9.78 -10.05 8.22
CA ASP A 106 -9.30 -11.13 9.08
C ASP A 106 -10.34 -11.61 10.09
N LYS A 107 -11.07 -10.69 10.73
CA LYS A 107 -12.16 -11.05 11.66
C LYS A 107 -13.29 -11.80 10.97
N ILE A 108 -13.69 -11.38 9.77
CA ILE A 108 -14.72 -12.07 8.97
C ILE A 108 -14.21 -13.48 8.58
N ILE A 109 -12.95 -13.58 8.15
CA ILE A 109 -12.30 -14.84 7.78
C ILE A 109 -12.20 -15.80 8.96
N ALA A 110 -11.86 -15.30 10.15
CA ALA A 110 -11.73 -16.08 11.37
C ALA A 110 -13.08 -16.64 11.84
N LEU A 111 -14.18 -15.89 11.67
CA LEU A 111 -15.52 -16.35 12.06
C LEU A 111 -16.09 -17.36 11.06
N TYR A 112 -16.01 -17.05 9.76
CA TYR A 112 -16.64 -17.82 8.69
C TYR A 112 -15.63 -18.65 7.90
N GLY A 113 -14.59 -19.19 8.55
CA GLY A 113 -13.49 -19.97 7.93
C GLY A 113 -13.92 -20.78 6.70
N ALA A 114 -13.19 -20.86 5.60
CA ALA A 114 -13.57 -21.54 4.34
C ALA A 114 -14.91 -21.19 3.65
N GLU A 115 -15.80 -20.39 4.23
CA GLU A 115 -16.95 -19.86 3.49
C GLU A 115 -16.48 -18.95 2.36
N THR A 116 -17.03 -19.15 1.17
CA THR A 116 -16.77 -18.30 -0.01
C THR A 116 -17.72 -17.11 0.00
N ASN A 117 -17.36 -16.08 0.75
CA ASN A 117 -18.05 -14.79 0.81
C ASN A 117 -17.17 -13.67 0.24
N ALA A 118 -17.70 -12.44 0.20
CA ALA A 118 -16.97 -11.29 -0.34
C ALA A 118 -15.57 -11.10 0.27
N ALA A 119 -15.43 -11.21 1.59
CA ALA A 119 -14.15 -11.06 2.29
C ALA A 119 -13.15 -12.17 1.90
N ARG A 120 -13.61 -13.42 1.79
CA ARG A 120 -12.79 -14.57 1.35
C ARG A 120 -12.27 -14.37 -0.06
N VAL A 121 -13.13 -13.90 -0.96
CA VAL A 121 -12.74 -13.66 -2.36
C VAL A 121 -11.63 -12.62 -2.44
N CYS A 122 -11.69 -11.55 -1.65
CA CYS A 122 -10.58 -10.58 -1.56
C CYS A 122 -9.34 -11.21 -0.94
N TYR A 123 -9.47 -11.89 0.21
CA TYR A 123 -8.35 -12.47 0.96
C TYR A 123 -7.55 -13.52 0.17
N ASP A 124 -8.25 -14.36 -0.62
CA ASP A 124 -7.61 -15.42 -1.42
C ASP A 124 -7.15 -14.90 -2.80
N TYR A 125 -7.45 -13.65 -3.14
CA TYR A 125 -7.13 -13.09 -4.46
C TYR A 125 -5.64 -12.89 -4.65
N ILE A 126 -5.16 -13.26 -5.82
CA ILE A 126 -3.82 -12.95 -6.32
C ILE A 126 -4.01 -12.32 -7.69
N ASN A 127 -3.50 -11.10 -7.88
CA ASN A 127 -3.66 -10.42 -9.16
C ASN A 127 -2.74 -11.03 -10.23
N ASP A 128 -3.16 -10.91 -11.49
CA ASP A 128 -2.30 -11.25 -12.63
C ASP A 128 -1.11 -10.28 -12.72
N ASP A 129 0.03 -10.77 -13.22
CA ASP A 129 1.18 -9.91 -13.52
C ASP A 129 0.89 -9.05 -14.75
N THR A 130 0.65 -7.76 -14.51
CA THR A 130 0.43 -6.74 -15.54
C THR A 130 1.66 -5.87 -15.79
N GLY A 131 2.83 -6.29 -15.28
CA GLY A 131 4.06 -5.48 -15.28
C GLY A 131 4.14 -4.50 -14.11
N THR A 132 3.17 -4.54 -13.19
CA THR A 132 3.15 -3.73 -11.95
C THR A 132 3.34 -4.58 -10.69
N GLY A 133 3.62 -5.88 -10.85
CA GLY A 133 3.86 -6.84 -9.78
C GLY A 133 2.68 -7.77 -9.49
N VAL A 134 2.92 -8.77 -8.64
CA VAL A 134 1.95 -9.78 -8.20
C VAL A 134 1.86 -9.76 -6.68
N TYR A 135 0.65 -9.58 -6.18
CA TYR A 135 0.33 -9.34 -4.78
C TYR A 135 -0.80 -10.26 -4.34
N SER A 136 -0.78 -10.63 -3.06
CA SER A 136 -1.69 -11.62 -2.45
C SER A 136 -2.22 -11.16 -1.08
N ASP A 137 -2.08 -9.89 -0.78
CA ASP A 137 -2.45 -9.20 0.47
C ASP A 137 -3.70 -8.34 0.28
N TRP A 138 -4.56 -8.74 -0.66
CA TRP A 138 -5.81 -8.05 -0.95
C TRP A 138 -6.84 -8.26 0.17
N TYR A 139 -7.59 -7.22 0.50
CA TYR A 139 -8.58 -7.26 1.56
C TYR A 139 -9.87 -6.52 1.19
N LEU A 140 -10.95 -6.79 1.93
CA LEU A 140 -12.21 -6.08 1.77
C LEU A 140 -12.11 -4.71 2.46
N PRO A 141 -12.36 -3.59 1.75
CA PRO A 141 -12.17 -2.27 2.33
C PRO A 141 -13.14 -2.00 3.49
N SER A 142 -12.66 -1.25 4.49
CA SER A 142 -13.52 -0.58 5.46
C SER A 142 -14.40 0.48 4.80
N LYS A 143 -15.38 1.00 5.54
CA LYS A 143 -16.29 2.01 5.02
C LYS A 143 -15.55 3.28 4.56
N ASP A 144 -14.57 3.77 5.33
CA ASP A 144 -13.89 5.01 5.00
C ASP A 144 -12.87 4.80 3.87
N GLU A 145 -12.27 3.61 3.74
CA GLU A 145 -11.45 3.22 2.58
C GLU A 145 -12.29 3.12 1.30
N LEU A 146 -13.48 2.52 1.38
CA LEU A 146 -14.40 2.41 0.25
C LEU A 146 -14.81 3.81 -0.27
N ASN A 147 -15.02 4.77 0.64
CA ASN A 147 -15.36 6.14 0.28
C ASN A 147 -14.22 6.90 -0.41
N LYS A 148 -13.00 6.35 -0.46
CA LYS A 148 -11.88 6.93 -1.21
C LYS A 148 -11.80 6.43 -2.64
N LEU A 149 -12.59 5.41 -3.03
CA LEU A 149 -12.71 5.00 -4.43
C LEU A 149 -13.63 6.02 -5.14
N TRP A 150 -13.13 6.72 -6.15
CA TRP A 150 -13.85 7.77 -6.88
C TRP A 150 -14.00 7.46 -8.36
#